data_AF-A0A349SGC1-F1
#
_entry.id   AF-A0A349SGC1-F1
#
_cell.length_a   1.000
_cell.length_b   1.000
_cell.length_c   1.000
_cell.angle_alpha   90.00
_cell.angle_beta   90.00
_cell.angle_gamma   90.00
#
_symmetry.space_group_name_H-M   'P 1'
#
loop_
_entity.id
_entity.type
_entity.pdbx_description
1 polymer ?
#
loop_
_entity_poly.entity_id
_entity_poly.type
_entity_poly.pdbx_seq_one_letter_code
_entity_poly.pdbx_strand_id
1 'polypeptide(L)' 'MLTDEVLAFLQRHSVARFSTVDNKGQPHVVPVCYVLEEATVYFSIDQKPKQATHRPLKRIRNLI' A
#
# COMPACT_ATOMS: atom_id res chain seq x y z
N MET A 1 -7.48 -18.71 -2.65
CA MET A 1 -7.94 -18.00 -3.87
C MET A 1 -8.86 -16.87 -3.46
N LEU A 2 -8.85 -15.75 -4.18
CA LEU A 2 -9.84 -14.67 -4.00
C LEU A 2 -11.19 -15.18 -4.51
N THR A 3 -12.27 -14.92 -3.78
CA THR A 3 -13.62 -15.24 -4.25
C THR A 3 -14.12 -14.16 -5.21
N ASP A 4 -15.13 -14.46 -6.02
CA ASP A 4 -15.74 -13.49 -6.93
C ASP A 4 -16.29 -12.26 -6.19
N GLU A 5 -16.81 -12.46 -4.98
CA GLU A 5 -17.26 -11.37 -4.11
C GLU A 5 -16.11 -10.43 -3.73
N VAL A 6 -14.95 -10.99 -3.35
CA VAL A 6 -13.76 -10.20 -3.00
C VAL A 6 -13.20 -9.50 -4.24
N LEU A 7 -13.17 -10.17 -5.39
CA LEU A 7 -12.74 -9.55 -6.65
C LEU A 7 -13.64 -8.37 -7.02
N ALA A 8 -14.96 -8.55 -6.95
CA ALA A 8 -15.92 -7.48 -7.22
C ALA A 8 -15.80 -6.32 -6.22
N PHE A 9 -15.52 -6.60 -4.94
CA PHE A 9 -15.23 -5.58 -3.94
C PHE A 9 -13.98 -4.77 -4.33
N LEU A 10 -12.87 -5.44 -4.61
CA LEU A 10 -11.62 -4.78 -4.98
C LEU A 10 -11.77 -3.94 -6.26
N GLN A 11 -12.44 -4.45 -7.28
CA GLN A 11 -12.68 -3.73 -8.54
C GLN A 11 -13.53 -2.46 -8.37
N ARG A 12 -14.40 -2.40 -7.36
CA ARG A 12 -15.24 -1.22 -7.07
C ARG A 12 -14.54 -0.14 -6.26
N HIS A 13 -13.37 -0.41 -5.69
CA HIS A 13 -12.67 0.51 -4.80
C HIS A 13 -11.27 0.84 -5.33
N SER A 14 -11.00 2.11 -5.62
CA SER A 14 -9.68 2.57 -6.09
C SER A 14 -8.68 2.88 -4.98
N VAL A 15 -9.13 2.90 -3.71
CA VAL A 15 -8.32 3.28 -2.54
C VAL A 15 -8.41 2.20 -1.46
N ALA A 16 -7.25 1.73 -1.01
CA ALA A 16 -7.10 0.81 0.10
C ALA A 16 -6.50 1.51 1.32
N ARG A 17 -6.71 0.94 2.52
CA ARG A 17 -6.01 1.33 3.75
C ARG A 17 -4.81 0.41 3.94
N PHE A 18 -3.62 0.90 3.60
CA PHE A 18 -2.39 0.12 3.69
C PHE A 18 -1.79 0.24 5.09
N SER A 19 -1.81 -0.87 5.83
CA SER A 19 -1.21 -0.99 7.16
C SER A 19 0.18 -1.61 7.07
N THR A 20 1.14 -1.02 7.75
CA THR A 20 2.49 -1.54 7.92
C THR A 20 2.90 -1.41 9.38
N VAL A 21 3.87 -2.20 9.81
CA VAL A 21 4.41 -2.17 11.17
C VAL A 21 5.92 -2.04 11.11
N ASP A 22 6.52 -1.28 12.01
CA ASP A 22 7.98 -1.26 12.13
C ASP A 22 8.51 -2.43 12.97
N ASN A 23 9.82 -2.55 13.08
CA ASN A 23 10.48 -3.59 13.88
C ASN A 23 10.20 -3.51 15.39
N LYS A 24 9.62 -2.42 15.88
CA LYS A 24 9.20 -2.24 17.28
C LYS A 24 7.71 -2.54 17.48
N GLY A 25 7.00 -2.96 16.45
CA GLY A 25 5.57 -3.25 16.53
C GLY A 25 4.68 -2.01 16.42
N GLN A 26 5.20 -0.85 16.03
CA GLN A 26 4.39 0.37 15.91
C GLN A 26 3.57 0.35 14.61
N PRO A 27 2.22 0.30 14.67
CA PRO A 27 1.38 0.33 13.48
C PRO A 27 1.43 1.69 12.77
N HIS A 28 1.27 1.65 11.45
CA HIS A 28 1.14 2.81 10.58
C HIS A 28 0.19 2.50 9.42
N VAL A 29 -0.90 3.26 9.30
CA VAL A 29 -1.94 3.06 8.28
C VAL A 29 -2.06 4.31 7.42
N VAL A 30 -2.05 4.14 6.09
CA VAL A 30 -2.21 5.25 5.13
C VAL A 30 -3.09 4.84 3.96
N PRO A 31 -3.82 5.77 3.33
CA PRO A 31 -4.51 5.48 2.08
C PRO A 31 -3.51 5.30 0.94
N VAL A 32 -3.76 4.31 0.07
CA VAL A 32 -3.02 4.10 -1.19
C VAL A 32 -4.00 3.82 -2.32
N CYS A 33 -3.71 4.36 -3.51
CA CYS A 33 -4.33 3.87 -4.73
C CYS A 33 -3.67 2.56 -5.12
N TYR A 34 -4.43 1.66 -5.71
CA TYR A 34 -3.93 0.36 -6.13
C TYR A 34 -4.55 -0.11 -7.44
N VAL A 35 -3.93 -1.11 -8.04
CA VAL A 35 -4.47 -1.92 -9.13
C VAL A 35 -4.44 -3.39 -8.72
N LEU A 36 -5.41 -4.16 -9.19
CA LEU A 36 -5.46 -5.61 -9.02
C LEU A 36 -5.14 -6.24 -10.37
N GLU A 37 -4.09 -7.05 -10.44
CA GLU A 37 -3.73 -7.85 -11.61
C GLU A 37 -3.69 -9.33 -11.19
N GLU A 38 -4.45 -10.17 -11.88
CA GLU A 38 -4.74 -11.56 -11.51
C GLU A 38 -5.25 -11.68 -10.05
N ALA A 39 -4.37 -12.00 -9.11
CA ALA A 39 -4.65 -12.09 -7.67
C ALA A 39 -3.68 -11.25 -6.82
N THR A 40 -2.98 -10.30 -7.44
CA THR A 40 -1.95 -9.48 -6.79
C THR A 40 -2.34 -8.01 -6.81
N VAL A 41 -2.24 -7.37 -5.64
CA VAL A 41 -2.46 -5.93 -5.48
C VAL A 41 -1.13 -5.20 -5.63
N TYR A 42 -1.09 -4.23 -6.55
CA TYR A 42 0.04 -3.33 -6.76
C TYR A 42 -0.36 -1.91 -6.38
N PHE A 43 0.56 -1.16 -5.78
CA PHE A 43 0.39 0.27 -5.53
C PHE A 43 1.64 1.02 -5.96
N SER A 44 1.47 2.25 -6.42
CA SER A 44 2.61 3.05 -6.85
C SER A 44 3.36 3.65 -5.65
N ILE A 45 4.68 3.59 -5.73
CA ILE A 45 5.58 4.32 -4.84
C ILE A 45 6.15 5.46 -5.68
N ASP A 46 5.30 6.45 -5.96
CA ASP A 46 5.73 7.62 -6.71
C ASP A 46 6.87 8.34 -5.97
N GLN A 47 7.82 8.87 -6.74
CA GLN A 47 8.84 9.77 -6.24
C GLN A 47 8.19 11.12 -5.93
N LYS A 48 7.57 11.26 -4.75
CA LYS A 48 7.24 12.57 -4.19
C LYS A 48 8.52 13.45 -4.15
N PRO A 49 8.42 14.77 -4.38
CA PRO A 49 9.54 15.61 -4.84
C PRO A 49 10.79 15.54 -3.97
N LYS A 50 11.93 15.40 -4.68
CA LYS A 50 13.25 14.88 -4.29
C LYS A 50 14.10 15.70 -3.30
N GLN A 51 13.53 16.67 -2.57
CA GLN A 51 14.34 17.57 -1.72
C GLN A 51 14.10 17.43 -0.21
N ALA A 52 12.98 16.84 0.22
CA ALA A 52 12.72 16.65 1.64
C ALA A 52 13.03 15.20 2.03
N THR A 53 14.20 15.02 2.64
CA THR A 53 14.65 13.87 3.43
C THR A 53 15.33 12.72 2.67
N HIS A 54 16.58 12.45 3.03
CA HIS A 54 17.31 11.20 2.77
C HIS A 54 16.62 9.94 3.34
N ARG A 55 15.36 10.03 3.77
CA ARG A 55 14.66 9.00 4.53
C ARG A 55 13.47 8.51 3.70
N PRO A 56 13.40 7.22 3.37
CA PRO A 56 12.24 6.67 2.67
C PRO A 56 10.95 6.89 3.46
N LEU A 57 9.81 6.90 2.76
CA LEU A 57 8.48 6.97 3.36
C LEU A 57 8.34 5.88 4.46
N LYS A 58 7.66 6.19 5.58
CA LYS A 58 7.49 5.23 6.70
C LYS A 58 6.91 3.90 6.24
N ARG A 59 5.89 3.92 5.38
CA ARG A 59 5.29 2.71 4.78
C ARG A 59 6.25 1.86 3.95
N ILE A 60 7.37 2.40 3.46
CA ILE A 60 8.40 1.67 2.72
C ILE A 60 9.48 1.16 3.67
N ARG A 61 9.90 2.00 4.62
CA ARG A 61 10.84 1.60 5.70
C ARG A 61 10.31 0.47 6.57
N ASN A 62 9.00 0.31 6.65
CA ASN A 62 8.39 -0.79 7.38
C ASN A 62 8.38 -2.12 6.59
N LEU A 63 8.72 -2.10 5.29
CA LEU A 63 8.72 -3.28 4.41
C LEU A 63 10.13 -3.80 4.08
N ILE A 64 11.17 -3.00 4.35
CA ILE A 64 12.58 -3.27 4.07
C ILE A 64 13.35 -3.24 5.38
#